data_AF-A0A179FFZ7-F1
#
_entry.id   AF-A0A179FFZ7-F1
#
_cell.length_a   1.000
_cell.length_b   1.000
_cell.length_c   1.000
_cell.angle_alpha   90.00
_cell.angle_beta   90.00
_cell.angle_gamma   90.00
#
_symmetry.space_group_name_H-M   'P 1'
#
loop_
_entity.id
_entity.type
_entity.pdbx_description
1 polymer ?
#
loop_
_entity_poly.entity_id
_entity_poly.type
_entity_poly.pdbx_seq_one_letter_code
_entity_poly.pdbx_strand_id
1 'polypeptide(L)'
;MPLPLPRPHRLSSNKPQSLEREDLRVFVRLDAEAPARNHGNYAIRTHMAAKVGIDLQQIPAAFPVISGWTIRTADAATRDLIVERQAEWAADLGAKSVEVSKKWYTYVVSNCPPRLTDLHGNEADYDAAVKHEIACQTRLTPVSIRPSRHD
;
A
#
# COMPACT_ATOMS: atom_id res chain seq x y z
N MET A 1 -47.89 19.17 -4.02
CA MET A 1 -46.96 18.01 -4.06
C MET A 1 -45.57 18.53 -3.71
N PRO A 2 -45.03 18.31 -2.49
CA PRO A 2 -43.67 18.72 -2.17
C PRO A 2 -42.66 17.67 -2.65
N LEU A 3 -41.54 18.13 -3.21
CA LEU A 3 -40.40 17.33 -3.66
C LEU A 3 -39.73 16.60 -2.48
N PRO A 4 -39.21 15.36 -2.66
CA PRO A 4 -38.52 14.64 -1.60
C PRO A 4 -37.12 15.25 -1.36
N LEU A 5 -36.79 15.48 -0.08
CA LEU A 5 -35.48 15.96 0.35
C LEU A 5 -34.37 14.91 0.07
N PRO A 6 -33.14 15.33 -0.27
CA PRO A 6 -32.03 14.41 -0.48
C PRO A 6 -31.64 13.72 0.83
N ARG A 7 -31.40 12.41 0.76
CA ARG A 7 -30.99 11.58 1.91
C ARG A 7 -29.59 12.01 2.37
N PRO A 8 -29.37 12.26 3.67
CA PRO A 8 -28.04 12.53 4.18
C PRO A 8 -27.16 11.32 3.90
N HIS A 9 -26.07 11.54 3.17
CA HIS A 9 -25.06 10.51 2.94
C HIS A 9 -24.50 10.09 4.30
N ARG A 10 -24.69 8.82 4.63
CA ARG A 10 -24.14 8.19 5.82
C ARG A 10 -22.61 8.20 5.69
N LEU A 11 -21.96 9.22 6.26
CA LEU A 11 -20.51 9.24 6.48
C LEU A 11 -20.13 7.92 7.15
N SER A 12 -19.41 7.07 6.43
CA SER A 12 -18.93 5.79 6.92
C SER A 12 -17.96 6.05 8.07
N SER A 13 -18.49 5.89 9.29
CA SER A 13 -17.83 5.77 10.59
C SER A 13 -16.37 6.21 10.67
N ASN A 14 -16.14 7.37 11.28
CA ASN A 14 -14.88 7.67 11.95
C ASN A 14 -14.77 6.72 13.17
N LYS A 15 -14.17 5.53 12.99
CA LYS A 15 -13.84 4.66 14.13
C LYS A 15 -12.74 5.37 14.92
N PRO A 16 -12.82 5.40 16.26
CA PRO A 16 -11.76 5.97 17.09
C PRO A 16 -10.44 5.29 16.74
N GLN A 17 -9.42 6.09 16.40
CA GLN A 17 -8.06 5.65 16.13
C GLN A 17 -7.56 4.92 17.38
N SER A 18 -7.68 3.59 17.40
CA SER A 18 -6.90 2.78 18.32
C SER A 18 -5.44 3.14 18.08
N LEU A 19 -4.71 3.52 19.14
CA LEU A 19 -3.25 3.73 19.16
C LEU A 19 -2.61 3.07 17.94
N GLU A 20 -2.23 3.87 16.94
CA GLU A 20 -1.87 3.38 15.62
C GLU A 20 -0.65 2.48 15.75
N ARG A 21 -0.87 1.18 16.00
CA ARG A 21 0.19 0.20 16.03
C ARG A 21 0.80 0.19 14.65
N GLU A 22 2.04 0.67 14.58
CA GLU A 22 2.80 0.64 13.34
C GLU A 22 2.83 -0.77 12.78
N ASP A 23 2.64 -0.87 11.47
CA ASP A 23 2.72 -2.15 10.80
C ASP A 23 4.20 -2.50 10.57
N LEU A 24 4.67 -3.50 11.32
CA LEU A 24 6.06 -3.96 11.34
C LEU A 24 6.36 -5.01 10.26
N ARG A 25 5.49 -5.09 9.24
CA ARG A 25 5.63 -6.05 8.15
C ARG A 25 6.44 -5.49 6.99
N VAL A 26 7.36 -6.32 6.50
CA VAL A 26 8.10 -6.15 5.26
C VAL A 26 7.60 -7.18 4.25
N PHE A 27 7.26 -6.75 3.05
CA PHE A 27 6.79 -7.60 1.97
C PHE A 27 7.93 -7.81 0.97
N VAL A 28 8.28 -9.06 0.73
CA VAL A 28 9.26 -9.46 -0.27
C VAL A 28 8.52 -10.02 -1.46
N ARG A 29 8.55 -9.30 -2.58
CA ARG A 29 7.93 -9.74 -3.82
C ARG A 29 8.89 -10.68 -4.54
N LEU A 30 8.46 -11.92 -4.73
CA LEU A 30 9.24 -12.93 -5.44
C LEU A 30 8.64 -13.18 -6.82
N ASP A 31 9.51 -13.44 -7.79
CA ASP A 31 9.09 -13.96 -9.09
C ASP A 31 8.45 -15.37 -8.94
N ALA A 32 7.66 -15.82 -9.92
CA ALA A 32 6.97 -17.11 -9.88
C ALA A 32 7.96 -18.28 -9.76
N GLU A 33 9.12 -18.17 -10.39
CA GLU A 33 10.15 -19.21 -10.42
C GLU A 33 11.21 -19.05 -9.31
N ALA A 34 11.01 -18.11 -8.37
CA ALA A 34 12.00 -17.85 -7.33
C ALA A 34 12.16 -19.05 -6.37
N PRO A 35 13.39 -19.57 -6.14
CA PRO A 35 13.63 -20.72 -5.26
C PRO A 35 13.08 -20.52 -3.84
N ALA A 36 13.10 -19.28 -3.36
CA ALA A 36 12.63 -18.94 -2.03
C ALA A 36 11.14 -19.20 -1.78
N ARG A 37 10.32 -19.42 -2.81
CA ARG A 37 8.92 -19.83 -2.67
C ARG A 37 8.77 -21.21 -2.02
N ASN A 38 9.74 -22.09 -2.22
CA ASN A 38 9.71 -23.46 -1.70
C ASN A 38 10.45 -23.62 -0.35
N HIS A 39 11.02 -22.54 0.19
CA HIS A 39 11.71 -22.58 1.47
C HIS A 39 10.75 -22.56 2.66
N GLY A 40 11.18 -23.15 3.77
CA GLY A 40 10.46 -23.07 5.04
C GLY A 40 10.64 -21.73 5.73
N ASN A 41 9.69 -21.35 6.58
CA ASN A 41 9.71 -20.09 7.34
C ASN A 41 11.01 -19.87 8.12
N TYR A 42 11.55 -20.94 8.72
CA TYR A 42 12.80 -20.88 9.47
C TYR A 42 14.01 -20.55 8.58
N ALA A 43 14.09 -21.12 7.37
CA ALA A 43 15.19 -20.86 6.45
C ALA A 43 15.21 -19.39 6.01
N ILE A 44 14.04 -18.82 5.69
CA ILE A 44 13.91 -17.40 5.33
C ILE A 44 14.36 -16.50 6.49
N ARG A 45 13.86 -16.75 7.70
CA ARG A 45 14.20 -15.94 8.88
C ARG A 45 15.70 -16.00 9.20
N THR A 46 16.29 -17.19 9.21
CA THR A 46 17.71 -17.38 9.53
C THR A 46 18.61 -16.79 8.46
N HIS A 47 18.27 -16.94 7.18
CA HIS A 47 19.02 -16.32 6.08
C HIS A 47 19.02 -14.79 6.19
N MET A 48 17.85 -14.19 6.44
CA MET A 48 17.75 -12.74 6.61
C MET A 48 18.47 -12.23 7.84
N ALA A 49 18.30 -12.91 8.99
CA ALA A 49 19.00 -12.54 10.22
C ALA A 49 20.53 -12.55 10.02
N ALA A 50 21.06 -13.58 9.37
CA ALA A 50 22.48 -13.70 9.07
C ALA A 50 23.00 -12.60 8.13
N LYS A 51 22.25 -12.29 7.07
CA LYS A 51 22.65 -11.27 6.08
C LYS A 51 22.55 -9.84 6.61
N VAL A 52 21.47 -9.53 7.32
CA VAL A 52 21.23 -8.20 7.90
C VAL A 52 22.05 -8.01 9.18
N GLY A 53 22.62 -9.08 9.75
CA GLY A 53 23.44 -9.02 10.96
C GLY A 53 22.62 -8.76 12.24
N ILE A 54 21.39 -9.26 12.29
CA ILE A 54 20.46 -9.11 13.41
C ILE A 54 20.16 -10.44 14.06
N ASP A 55 19.73 -10.42 15.32
CA ASP A 55 19.33 -11.64 16.01
C ASP A 55 18.01 -12.21 15.43
N LEU A 56 17.86 -13.53 15.46
CA LEU A 56 16.68 -14.22 14.94
C LEU A 56 15.39 -13.82 15.68
N GLN A 57 15.49 -13.36 16.94
CA GLN A 57 14.33 -12.84 17.69
C GLN A 57 13.78 -11.55 17.09
N GLN A 58 14.62 -10.77 16.39
CA GLN A 58 14.21 -9.53 15.72
C GLN A 58 13.33 -9.78 14.49
N ILE A 59 13.31 -11.01 14.00
CA ILE A 59 12.36 -11.49 12.98
C ILE A 59 11.46 -12.57 13.60
N PRO A 60 10.40 -12.23 14.35
CA PRO A 60 9.56 -13.22 15.02
C PRO A 60 8.89 -14.21 14.06
N ALA A 61 8.51 -13.77 12.86
CA ALA A 61 7.79 -14.61 11.92
C ALA A 61 8.02 -14.23 10.46
N ALA A 62 7.94 -15.22 9.58
CA ALA A 62 7.86 -15.03 8.14
C ALA A 62 6.77 -15.97 7.60
N PHE A 63 5.95 -15.46 6.67
CA PHE A 63 4.81 -16.18 6.11
C PHE A 63 4.87 -16.13 4.58
N PRO A 64 4.67 -17.26 3.89
CA PRO A 64 4.53 -17.25 2.44
C PRO A 64 3.20 -16.60 2.05
N VAL A 65 3.21 -15.83 0.97
CA VAL A 65 2.04 -15.21 0.34
C VAL A 65 2.11 -15.39 -1.18
N ILE A 66 0.99 -15.20 -1.89
CA ILE A 66 0.92 -15.41 -3.35
C ILE A 66 2.03 -14.63 -4.09
N SER A 67 2.31 -13.41 -3.64
CA SER A 67 3.34 -12.55 -4.25
C SER A 67 4.77 -12.81 -3.77
N GLY A 68 5.02 -13.75 -2.85
CA GLY A 68 6.34 -13.97 -2.25
C GLY A 68 6.27 -14.22 -0.75
N TRP A 69 6.90 -13.35 0.06
CA TRP A 69 6.95 -13.50 1.51
C TRP A 69 6.50 -12.24 2.24
N THR A 70 5.92 -12.44 3.42
CA THR A 70 5.66 -11.39 4.40
C THR A 70 6.50 -11.68 5.64
N ILE A 71 7.36 -10.74 6.02
CA ILE A 71 8.24 -10.85 7.17
C ILE A 71 7.72 -9.91 8.25
N ARG A 72 7.56 -10.42 9.46
CA ARG A 72 7.23 -9.63 10.63
C ARG A 72 8.51 -9.37 11.40
N THR A 73 8.73 -8.10 11.72
CA THR A 73 9.83 -7.65 12.58
C THR A 73 9.34 -7.40 14.00
N ALA A 74 10.28 -7.41 14.96
CA ALA A 74 10.00 -7.13 16.37
C ALA A 74 9.71 -5.63 16.59
N ASP A 75 10.39 -4.76 15.86
CA ASP A 75 10.36 -3.31 16.02
C ASP A 75 10.58 -2.58 14.68
N ALA A 76 10.28 -1.27 14.67
CA ALA A 76 10.38 -0.44 13.47
C ALA A 76 11.84 -0.21 13.02
N ALA A 77 12.81 -0.17 13.94
CA ALA A 77 14.21 0.02 13.58
C ALA A 77 14.75 -1.21 12.84
N THR A 78 14.38 -2.42 13.27
CA THR A 78 14.68 -3.67 12.57
C THR A 78 14.03 -3.70 11.18
N ARG A 79 12.76 -3.30 11.07
CA ARG A 79 12.06 -3.19 9.78
C ARG A 79 12.82 -2.30 8.80
N ASP A 80 13.19 -1.11 9.26
CA ASP A 80 13.84 -0.10 8.44
C ASP A 80 15.25 -0.54 8.05
N LEU A 81 15.99 -1.18 8.97
CA LEU A 81 17.30 -1.77 8.70
C LEU A 81 17.23 -2.90 7.66
N ILE A 82 16.23 -3.79 7.74
CA ILE A 82 16.02 -4.86 6.75
C ILE A 82 15.80 -4.27 5.34
N VAL A 83 15.06 -3.17 5.26
CA VAL A 83 14.72 -2.49 4.00
C VAL A 83 15.91 -1.70 3.46
N GLU A 84 16.67 -1.03 4.33
CA GLU A 84 17.89 -0.32 3.96
C GLU A 84 18.93 -1.28 3.38
N ARG A 85 19.11 -2.44 4.01
CA ARG A 85 20.04 -3.49 3.58
C ARG A 85 19.44 -4.47 2.55
N GLN A 86 18.31 -4.13 1.92
CA GLN A 86 17.66 -5.01 0.95
C GLN A 86 18.59 -5.48 -0.17
N ALA A 87 19.55 -4.63 -0.60
CA ALA A 87 20.49 -4.96 -1.66
C ALA A 87 21.38 -6.17 -1.35
N GLU A 88 21.59 -6.49 -0.07
CA GLU A 88 22.51 -7.55 0.38
C GLU A 88 21.88 -8.94 0.45
N TRP A 89 20.55 -9.02 0.53
CA TRP A 89 19.82 -10.27 0.72
C TRP A 89 18.66 -10.49 -0.26
N ALA A 90 18.11 -9.42 -0.86
CA ALA A 90 16.97 -9.54 -1.76
C ALA A 90 17.30 -10.39 -2.99
N ALA A 91 18.50 -10.24 -3.55
CA ALA A 91 18.95 -11.01 -4.71
C ALA A 91 19.07 -12.51 -4.41
N ASP A 92 19.57 -12.88 -3.22
CA ASP A 92 19.71 -14.28 -2.79
C ASP A 92 18.36 -14.99 -2.68
N LEU A 93 17.31 -14.26 -2.31
CA LEU A 93 15.94 -14.77 -2.26
C LEU A 93 15.23 -14.73 -3.63
N GLY A 94 15.83 -14.15 -4.67
CA GLY A 94 15.17 -13.90 -5.95
C GLY A 94 14.05 -12.86 -5.85
N ALA A 95 14.21 -11.88 -4.96
CA ALA A 95 13.23 -10.84 -4.74
C ALA A 95 13.30 -9.75 -5.82
N LYS A 96 12.13 -9.42 -6.37
CA LYS A 96 11.94 -8.37 -7.37
C LYS A 96 11.78 -6.98 -6.74
N SER A 97 11.08 -6.91 -5.61
CA SER A 97 10.93 -5.69 -4.82
C SER A 97 10.74 -6.01 -3.35
N VAL A 98 11.19 -5.11 -2.48
CA VAL A 98 10.90 -5.15 -1.05
C VAL A 98 10.11 -3.90 -0.70
N GLU A 99 8.96 -4.11 -0.07
CA GLU A 99 8.00 -3.05 0.26
C GLU A 99 7.74 -3.05 1.76
N VAL A 100 7.71 -1.85 2.36
CA VAL A 100 7.20 -1.68 3.72
C VAL A 100 5.69 -1.58 3.68
N SER A 101 5.02 -2.10 4.70
CA SER A 101 3.59 -1.87 4.86
C SER A 101 3.31 -0.36 4.91
N LYS A 102 2.54 0.13 3.92
CA LYS A 102 2.05 1.50 3.87
C LYS A 102 0.55 1.49 4.10
N LYS A 103 0.11 2.40 4.96
CA LYS A 103 -1.32 2.64 5.16
C LYS A 103 -1.86 3.40 3.95
N TRP A 104 -2.79 2.78 3.24
CA TRP A 104 -3.50 3.40 2.13
C TRP A 104 -4.82 3.98 2.63
N TYR A 105 -5.11 5.21 2.21
CA TYR A 105 -6.41 5.84 2.43
C TYR A 105 -7.17 5.88 1.11
N THR A 106 -8.36 5.30 1.09
CA THR A 106 -9.25 5.33 -0.07
C THR A 106 -10.38 6.30 0.21
N TYR A 107 -10.50 7.32 -0.64
CA TYR A 107 -11.57 8.31 -0.57
C TYR A 107 -12.57 8.08 -1.69
N VAL A 108 -13.86 8.11 -1.35
CA VAL A 108 -14.94 8.08 -2.33
C VAL A 108 -15.51 9.49 -2.42
N VAL A 109 -15.43 10.08 -3.61
CA VAL A 109 -15.95 11.43 -3.89
C VAL A 109 -17.28 11.29 -4.62
N SER A 110 -18.36 11.68 -3.97
CA SER A 110 -19.70 11.69 -4.57
C SER A 110 -19.88 12.87 -5.53
N ASN A 111 -20.82 12.73 -6.47
CA ASN A 111 -21.21 13.78 -7.44
C ASN A 111 -20.06 14.33 -8.29
N CYS A 112 -19.03 13.52 -8.52
CA CYS A 112 -17.96 13.89 -9.46
C CYS A 112 -18.49 13.74 -10.90
N PRO A 113 -18.46 14.81 -11.72
CA PRO A 113 -18.94 14.75 -13.10
C PRO A 113 -18.16 13.69 -13.90
N PRO A 114 -18.82 12.85 -14.72
CA PRO A 114 -18.11 11.81 -15.48
C PRO A 114 -17.26 12.38 -16.62
N ARG A 115 -17.58 13.59 -17.09
CA ARG A 115 -16.81 14.35 -18.09
C ARG A 115 -16.56 15.75 -17.55
N LEU A 116 -15.32 16.20 -17.66
CA LEU A 116 -14.94 17.57 -17.36
C LEU A 116 -14.87 18.33 -18.68
N THR A 117 -15.46 19.52 -18.70
CA THR A 117 -15.41 20.42 -19.86
C THR A 117 -14.80 21.73 -19.44
N ASP A 118 -13.96 22.29 -20.30
CA ASP A 118 -13.43 23.64 -20.12
C ASP A 118 -14.52 24.69 -20.38
N LEU A 119 -14.26 25.94 -20.00
CA LEU A 119 -15.14 27.10 -20.21
C LEU A 119 -15.57 27.27 -21.67
N HIS A 120 -14.78 26.78 -22.62
CA HIS A 120 -15.06 26.82 -24.06
C HIS A 120 -15.88 25.63 -24.56
N GLY A 121 -16.32 24.72 -23.68
CA GLY A 121 -17.08 23.52 -24.03
C GLY A 121 -16.24 22.37 -24.57
N ASN A 122 -14.90 22.48 -24.54
CA ASN A 122 -13.99 21.40 -24.94
C ASN A 122 -13.88 20.36 -23.83
N GLU A 123 -13.81 19.08 -24.20
CA GLU A 123 -13.58 17.99 -23.25
C GLU A 123 -12.17 18.08 -22.67
N ALA A 124 -12.07 18.18 -21.34
CA ALA A 124 -10.82 18.21 -20.61
C ALA A 124 -10.35 16.78 -20.32
N ASP A 125 -9.03 16.58 -20.24
CA ASP A 125 -8.47 15.32 -19.75
C ASP A 125 -8.85 15.14 -18.28
N TYR A 126 -9.79 14.23 -18.04
CA TYR A 126 -10.34 13.96 -16.72
C TYR A 126 -9.27 13.52 -15.72
N ASP A 127 -8.36 12.62 -16.11
CA ASP A 127 -7.35 12.09 -15.19
C ASP A 127 -6.35 13.18 -14.82
N ALA A 128 -5.90 13.96 -15.81
CA ALA A 128 -5.00 15.09 -15.56
C ALA A 128 -5.66 16.16 -14.67
N ALA A 129 -6.91 16.53 -14.96
CA ALA A 129 -7.64 17.53 -14.20
C ALA A 129 -7.89 17.09 -12.74
N VAL A 130 -8.32 15.85 -12.52
CA VAL A 130 -8.57 15.31 -11.17
C VAL A 130 -7.26 15.19 -10.38
N LYS A 131 -6.18 14.72 -10.99
CA LYS A 131 -4.85 14.68 -10.34
C LYS A 131 -4.40 16.07 -9.93
N HIS A 132 -4.52 17.04 -10.83
CA HIS A 132 -4.15 18.42 -10.57
C HIS A 132 -4.99 19.01 -9.43
N GLU A 133 -6.30 18.81 -9.45
CA GLU A 133 -7.21 19.31 -8.41
C GLU A 133 -6.90 18.72 -7.03
N ILE A 134 -6.67 17.40 -6.96
CA ILE A 134 -6.26 16.73 -5.72
C ILE A 134 -4.94 17.34 -5.21
N ALA A 135 -3.96 17.56 -6.09
CA ALA A 135 -2.69 18.16 -5.73
C ALA A 135 -2.86 19.61 -5.25
N CYS A 136 -3.70 20.41 -5.90
CA CYS A 136 -3.97 21.80 -5.48
C CYS A 136 -4.63 21.88 -4.11
N GLN A 137 -5.65 21.05 -3.85
CA GLN A 137 -6.40 21.12 -2.58
C GLN A 137 -5.65 20.48 -1.41
N THR A 138 -5.03 19.32 -1.65
CA THR A 138 -4.45 18.51 -0.56
C THR A 138 -2.93 18.60 -0.47
N ARG A 139 -2.26 19.11 -1.50
CA ARG A 139 -0.80 19.04 -1.69
C ARG A 139 -0.25 17.61 -1.71
N LEU A 140 -1.11 16.61 -1.96
CA LEU A 140 -0.75 15.20 -2.09
C LEU A 140 -0.95 14.72 -3.52
N THR A 141 -0.11 13.78 -3.96
CA THR A 141 -0.26 13.13 -5.26
C THR A 141 -1.02 11.81 -5.10
N PRO A 142 -2.18 11.63 -5.76
CA PRO A 142 -2.94 10.39 -5.67
C PRO A 142 -2.22 9.25 -6.42
N VAL A 143 -2.23 8.05 -5.85
CA VAL A 143 -1.59 6.86 -6.45
C VAL A 143 -2.50 6.14 -7.43
N SER A 144 -3.81 6.16 -7.20
CA SER A 144 -4.79 5.57 -8.10
C SER A 144 -6.08 6.38 -8.04
N ILE A 145 -6.60 6.72 -9.21
CA ILE A 145 -7.93 7.34 -9.38
C ILE A 145 -8.75 6.37 -10.22
N ARG A 146 -9.99 6.11 -9.79
CA ARG A 146 -10.91 5.23 -10.53
C ARG A 146 -12.28 5.89 -10.54
N PRO A 147 -12.80 6.31 -11.72
CA PRO A 147 -14.17 6.77 -11.81
C PRO A 147 -15.13 5.60 -11.53
N SER A 148 -16.28 5.92 -10.94
CA SER A 148 -17.36 4.95 -10.78
C SER A 148 -17.84 4.50 -12.16
N ARG A 149 -18.15 3.21 -12.31
CA ARG A 149 -18.70 2.63 -13.55
C ARG A 149 -20.23 2.72 -13.63
N HIS A 150 -20.87 3.28 -12.60
CA HIS A 150 -22.32 3.50 -12.62
C HIS A 150 -22.64 4.77 -13.40
N ASP A 151 -23.22 4.58 -14.58
CA ASP A 151 -23.98 5.56 -15.37
C ASP A 151 -25.40 5.68 -14.79
#